data_AF-A0A938Z074-F1
#
_entry.id   AF-A0A938Z074-F1
#
_cell.length_a   1.000
_cell.length_b   1.000
_cell.length_c   1.000
_cell.angle_alpha   90.00
_cell.angle_beta   90.00
_cell.angle_gamma   90.00
#
_symmetry.space_group_name_H-M   'P 1'
#
loop_
_entity.id
_entity.type
_entity.pdbx_description
1 polymer ?
#
loop_
_entity_poly.entity_id
_entity_poly.type
_entity_poly.pdbx_seq_one_letter_code
_entity_poly.pdbx_strand_id
1 'polypeptide(L)'
;MTQRTEKEKMIAGELYFSPDPELVADRKYAREQMNLINQETDTKIKEQLLKETFGSVTGRIYIEPNVRFDYGYNISVGKNFYANYDCVLLDVCPITFGDNCMLAPNVRLFTATHPLHPVKRNSGLELGAPIVIGDNAWIGGAATILPGVRLGNNVVVGAGSVVTKSFPDNVVLAGNPARVIKTIDLEEENNQQDPLAVQRAAIDDIDWQLTHLLEKRMSTVNEIVQLKKSSQLPVLDENREEKVLENIRQAISNQAYEETILAMFQSIMNHSKTYQENQLEE
;
A
#
# COMPACT_ATOMS: atom_id res chain seq x y z
N MET A 1 26.50 -3.51 43.77
CA MET A 1 25.93 -3.11 42.47
C MET A 1 24.90 -2.05 42.78
N THR A 2 25.04 -0.85 42.23
CA THR A 2 24.04 0.21 42.37
C THR A 2 22.73 -0.27 41.75
N GLN A 3 21.63 -0.11 42.48
CA GLN A 3 20.31 -0.50 42.00
C GLN A 3 19.94 0.43 40.83
N ARG A 4 19.46 -0.15 39.72
CA ARG A 4 19.05 0.63 38.55
C ARG A 4 17.90 1.58 38.88
N THR A 5 17.90 2.78 38.30
CA THR A 5 16.76 3.72 38.37
C THR A 5 15.55 3.18 37.62
N GLU A 6 14.37 3.75 37.83
CA GLU A 6 13.17 3.35 37.06
C GLU A 6 13.32 3.65 35.57
N LYS A 7 14.02 4.72 35.20
CA LYS A 7 14.38 5.04 33.81
C LYS A 7 15.30 4.00 33.18
N GLU A 8 16.33 3.55 33.90
CA GLU A 8 17.22 2.49 33.41
C GLU A 8 16.48 1.16 33.23
N LYS A 9 15.56 0.81 34.15
CA LYS A 9 14.69 -0.37 34.00
C LYS A 9 13.77 -0.25 32.79
N MET A 10 13.11 0.91 32.64
CA MET A 10 12.20 1.21 31.53
C MET A 10 12.88 1.02 30.18
N ILE A 11 14.04 1.66 29.97
CA ILE A 11 14.77 1.58 28.71
C ILE A 11 15.26 0.15 28.43
N ALA A 12 15.62 -0.60 29.47
CA ALA A 12 16.01 -2.01 29.38
C ALA A 12 14.82 -2.97 29.12
N GLY A 13 13.57 -2.49 29.10
CA GLY A 13 12.38 -3.32 28.97
C GLY A 13 12.03 -4.13 30.22
N GLU A 14 12.65 -3.79 31.36
CA GLU A 14 12.34 -4.39 32.65
C GLU A 14 11.07 -3.79 33.23
N LEU A 15 10.50 -4.46 34.23
CA LEU A 15 9.35 -3.94 34.95
C LEU A 15 9.75 -2.68 35.73
N TYR A 16 9.09 -1.56 35.46
CA TYR A 16 9.38 -0.26 36.07
C TYR A 16 8.12 0.41 36.61
N PHE A 17 8.28 1.34 37.55
CA PHE A 17 7.22 2.15 38.13
C PHE A 17 7.03 3.44 37.31
N SER A 18 6.01 3.45 36.46
CA SER A 18 5.73 4.55 35.53
C SER A 18 5.47 5.92 36.20
N PRO A 19 4.83 6.01 37.39
CA PRO A 19 4.67 7.27 38.11
C PRO A 19 5.93 7.81 38.80
N ASP A 20 7.10 7.21 38.57
CA ASP A 20 8.37 7.73 39.08
C ASP A 20 8.55 9.22 38.72
N PRO A 21 8.97 10.09 39.65
CA PRO A 21 9.08 11.53 39.42
C PRO A 21 9.98 11.92 38.25
N GLU A 22 11.07 11.18 37.99
CA GLU A 22 11.95 11.42 36.83
C GLU A 22 11.17 11.19 35.53
N LEU A 23 10.50 10.05 35.42
CA LEU A 23 9.72 9.69 34.24
C LEU A 23 8.52 10.61 34.01
N VAL A 24 7.88 11.08 35.08
CA VAL A 24 6.79 12.06 34.99
C VAL A 24 7.30 13.40 34.47
N ALA A 25 8.46 13.87 34.95
CA ALA A 25 9.09 15.10 34.49
C ALA A 25 9.49 14.99 33.01
N ASP A 26 10.11 13.87 32.62
CA ASP A 26 10.52 13.61 31.24
C ASP A 26 9.33 13.62 30.26
N ARG A 27 8.22 12.92 30.59
CA ARG A 27 7.01 12.94 29.74
C ARG A 27 6.37 14.33 29.66
N LYS A 28 6.49 15.15 30.71
CA LYS A 28 6.02 16.54 30.66
C LYS A 28 6.85 17.35 29.67
N TYR A 29 8.18 17.25 29.75
CA TYR A 29 9.09 17.91 28.83
C TYR A 29 8.85 17.46 27.38
N ALA A 30 8.69 16.16 27.13
CA ALA A 30 8.40 15.62 25.80
C ALA A 30 7.10 16.19 25.20
N ARG A 31 6.05 16.40 26.02
CA ARG A 31 4.81 17.05 25.57
C ARG A 31 5.00 18.51 25.19
N GLU A 32 5.85 19.23 25.91
CA GLU A 32 6.21 20.61 25.58
C GLU A 32 6.95 20.67 24.23
N GLN A 33 7.94 19.79 24.00
CA GLN A 33 8.65 19.70 22.72
C GLN A 33 7.72 19.29 21.57
N MET A 34 6.86 18.29 21.79
CA MET A 34 5.86 17.86 20.81
C MET A 34 4.95 19.01 20.37
N ASN A 35 4.52 19.89 21.28
CA ASN A 35 3.71 21.05 20.93
C ASN A 35 4.47 22.04 20.05
N LEU A 36 5.74 22.34 20.38
CA LEU A 36 6.59 23.20 19.57
C LEU A 36 6.78 22.62 18.16
N ILE A 37 7.12 21.34 18.07
CA ILE A 37 7.30 20.63 16.79
C ILE A 37 6.01 20.68 15.97
N ASN A 38 4.87 20.33 16.54
CA ASN A 38 3.62 20.21 15.78
C ASN A 38 3.09 21.56 15.27
N GLN A 39 3.38 22.67 15.97
CA GLN A 39 2.94 24.02 15.59
C GLN A 39 3.91 24.72 14.64
N GLU A 40 5.17 24.26 14.55
CA GLU A 40 6.18 24.89 13.70
C GLU A 40 5.90 24.68 12.21
N THR A 41 5.91 25.78 11.45
CA THR A 41 5.65 25.80 10.00
C THR A 41 6.93 25.97 9.19
N ASP A 42 8.00 26.53 9.78
CA ASP A 42 9.32 26.56 9.17
C ASP A 42 9.98 25.18 9.26
N THR A 43 10.16 24.55 8.10
CA THR A 43 10.75 23.21 7.98
C THR A 43 12.16 23.09 8.58
N LYS A 44 12.98 24.15 8.55
CA LYS A 44 14.35 24.11 9.11
C LYS A 44 14.33 24.19 10.63
N ILE A 45 13.45 25.03 11.19
CA ILE A 45 13.27 25.12 12.65
C ILE A 45 12.69 23.81 13.17
N LYS A 46 11.66 23.28 12.50
CA LYS A 46 11.08 21.96 12.83
C LYS A 46 12.12 20.85 12.79
N GLU A 47 12.98 20.82 11.76
CA GLU A 47 14.09 19.86 11.68
C GLU A 47 15.06 19.98 12.87
N GLN A 48 15.39 21.21 13.29
CA GLN A 48 16.26 21.44 14.44
C GLN A 48 15.61 20.99 15.76
N LEU A 49 14.34 21.32 15.98
CA LEU A 49 13.58 20.87 17.15
C LEU A 49 13.53 19.33 17.26
N LEU A 50 13.33 18.66 16.11
CA LEU A 50 13.35 17.20 16.04
C LEU A 50 14.74 16.64 16.43
N LYS A 51 15.83 17.25 15.95
CA LYS A 51 17.20 16.85 16.30
C LYS A 51 17.56 17.06 17.77
N GLU A 52 16.97 18.07 18.41
CA GLU A 52 17.15 18.35 19.84
C GLU A 52 16.28 17.44 20.72
N THR A 53 15.14 16.98 20.20
CA THR A 53 14.17 16.15 20.95
C THR A 53 14.45 14.66 20.84
N PHE A 54 14.83 14.18 19.65
CA PHE A 54 15.08 12.76 19.41
C PHE A 54 16.47 12.35 19.88
N GLY A 55 16.59 11.09 20.33
CA GLY A 55 17.85 10.58 20.87
C GLY A 55 18.98 10.56 19.84
N SER A 56 18.65 10.30 18.57
CA SER A 56 19.60 10.42 17.46
C SER A 56 18.89 10.68 16.13
N VAL A 57 19.45 11.60 15.34
CA VAL A 57 19.00 11.88 13.98
C VAL A 57 20.23 11.97 13.08
N THR A 58 20.32 11.08 12.10
CA THR A 58 21.38 11.12 11.09
C THR A 58 20.86 11.80 9.83
N GLY A 59 21.51 12.85 9.35
CA GLY A 59 21.13 13.50 8.09
C GLY A 59 19.81 14.29 8.17
N ARG A 60 18.96 14.14 7.14
CA ARG A 60 17.68 14.85 7.01
C ARG A 60 16.53 14.08 7.64
N ILE A 61 15.66 14.78 8.33
CA ILE A 61 14.40 14.27 8.90
C ILE A 61 13.25 15.19 8.48
N TYR A 62 12.11 14.61 8.15
CA TYR A 62 10.88 15.35 7.89
C TYR A 62 9.67 14.62 8.48
N ILE A 63 8.88 15.33 9.28
CA ILE A 63 7.68 14.77 9.92
C ILE A 63 6.52 15.75 9.76
N GLU A 64 5.43 15.26 9.17
CA GLU A 64 4.15 15.99 9.11
C GLU A 64 3.49 16.03 10.49
N PRO A 65 2.86 17.15 10.88
CA PRO A 65 2.11 17.22 12.12
C PRO A 65 0.82 16.37 12.01
N ASN A 66 0.23 15.83 13.08
CA ASN A 66 0.79 15.79 14.43
C ASN A 66 1.61 14.52 14.63
N VAL A 67 2.83 14.63 15.14
CA VAL A 67 3.55 13.49 15.70
C VAL A 67 3.29 13.40 17.19
N ARG A 68 3.18 12.18 17.73
CA ARG A 68 3.02 11.92 19.17
C ARG A 68 4.03 10.90 19.66
N PHE A 69 4.70 11.19 20.78
CA PHE A 69 5.67 10.31 21.44
C PHE A 69 5.64 10.50 22.96
N ASP A 70 6.16 9.53 23.72
CA ASP A 70 6.15 9.57 25.19
C ASP A 70 7.33 10.39 25.74
N TYR A 71 8.53 10.20 25.18
CA TYR A 71 9.78 10.76 25.68
C TYR A 71 10.61 11.48 24.62
N GLY A 72 10.57 11.04 23.37
CA GLY A 72 11.37 11.56 22.26
C GLY A 72 12.80 11.02 22.26
N TYR A 73 13.48 11.05 23.40
CA TYR A 73 14.89 10.65 23.51
C TYR A 73 15.17 9.16 23.23
N ASN A 74 14.13 8.31 23.20
CA ASN A 74 14.27 6.89 22.85
C ASN A 74 14.09 6.63 21.35
N ILE A 75 13.81 7.66 20.55
CA ILE A 75 13.66 7.55 19.09
C ILE A 75 14.99 7.86 18.42
N SER A 76 15.44 6.97 17.54
CA SER A 76 16.63 7.15 16.71
C SER A 76 16.28 6.91 15.25
N VAL A 77 16.67 7.83 14.37
CA VAL A 77 16.41 7.73 12.93
C VAL A 77 17.68 7.88 12.09
N GLY A 78 17.78 7.07 11.04
CA GLY A 78 18.79 7.19 10.00
C GLY A 78 18.53 8.35 9.03
N LYS A 79 19.24 8.35 7.91
CA LYS A 79 19.15 9.38 6.85
C LYS A 79 17.81 9.35 6.15
N ASN A 80 17.34 10.51 5.72
CA ASN A 80 16.18 10.66 4.85
C ASN A 80 14.90 10.06 5.45
N PHE A 81 14.74 10.14 6.78
CA PHE A 81 13.54 9.67 7.46
C PHE A 81 12.36 10.58 7.13
N TYR A 82 11.24 9.96 6.74
CA TYR A 82 9.98 10.64 6.47
C TYR A 82 8.84 10.00 7.28
N ALA A 83 8.05 10.82 7.98
CA ALA A 83 6.80 10.38 8.57
C ALA A 83 5.65 11.33 8.21
N ASN A 84 4.54 10.74 7.80
CA ASN A 84 3.35 11.46 7.37
C ASN A 84 2.40 11.73 8.56
N TYR A 85 1.26 12.40 8.30
CA TYR A 85 0.33 12.93 9.31
C TYR A 85 -0.04 11.89 10.39
N ASP A 86 -0.13 12.35 11.64
CA ASP A 86 -0.72 11.60 12.76
C ASP A 86 0.00 10.30 13.17
N CYS A 87 1.32 10.23 12.96
CA CYS A 87 2.13 9.13 13.48
C CYS A 87 2.21 9.15 15.03
N VAL A 88 2.14 7.96 15.64
CA VAL A 88 2.27 7.76 17.10
C VAL A 88 3.41 6.79 17.39
N LEU A 89 4.43 7.26 18.11
CA LEU A 89 5.67 6.56 18.44
C LEU A 89 5.80 6.46 19.96
N LEU A 90 5.11 5.50 20.59
CA LEU A 90 5.19 5.31 22.05
C LEU A 90 6.54 4.68 22.41
N ASP A 91 7.50 5.52 22.81
CA ASP A 91 8.92 5.23 22.98
C ASP A 91 9.32 5.04 24.45
N VAL A 92 8.55 4.26 25.20
CA VAL A 92 8.95 3.74 26.53
C VAL A 92 10.30 3.01 26.45
N CYS A 93 10.48 2.18 25.42
CA CYS A 93 11.78 1.59 25.07
C CYS A 93 12.28 2.16 23.72
N PRO A 94 13.55 1.89 23.34
CA PRO A 94 14.10 2.39 22.09
C PRO A 94 13.28 2.02 20.84
N ILE A 95 13.09 3.00 19.96
CA ILE A 95 12.61 2.82 18.59
C ILE A 95 13.75 3.24 17.66
N THR A 96 14.27 2.30 16.89
CA THR A 96 15.39 2.54 15.97
C THR A 96 14.94 2.34 14.54
N PHE A 97 15.15 3.35 13.70
CA PHE A 97 14.93 3.31 12.26
C PHE A 97 16.28 3.41 11.52
N GLY A 98 16.42 2.61 10.46
CA GLY A 98 17.51 2.71 9.50
C GLY A 98 17.40 3.92 8.57
N ASP A 99 18.21 3.92 7.52
CA ASP A 99 18.20 4.92 6.46
C ASP A 99 16.95 4.75 5.56
N ASN A 100 16.45 5.85 4.99
CA ASN A 100 15.36 5.92 4.00
C ASN A 100 14.02 5.31 4.46
N CYS A 101 13.74 5.27 5.75
CA CYS A 101 12.45 4.81 6.27
C CYS A 101 11.33 5.80 5.96
N MET A 102 10.19 5.29 5.48
CA MET A 102 8.99 6.07 5.18
C MET A 102 7.77 5.55 5.95
N LEU A 103 7.12 6.42 6.71
CA LEU A 103 5.88 6.13 7.42
C LEU A 103 4.73 6.88 6.76
N ALA A 104 3.70 6.15 6.34
CA ALA A 104 2.46 6.72 5.85
C ALA A 104 1.60 7.29 7.01
N PRO A 105 0.45 7.93 6.73
CA PRO A 105 -0.34 8.55 7.79
C PRO A 105 -0.84 7.55 8.83
N ASN A 106 -0.99 8.00 10.08
CA ASN A 106 -1.55 7.24 11.20
C ASN A 106 -0.76 5.95 11.58
N VAL A 107 0.51 5.84 11.20
CA VAL A 107 1.37 4.73 11.61
C VAL A 107 1.61 4.76 13.11
N ARG A 108 1.56 3.58 13.75
CA ARG A 108 1.67 3.42 15.19
C ARG A 108 2.79 2.44 15.54
N LEU A 109 3.76 2.88 16.34
CA LEU A 109 4.81 2.04 16.88
C LEU A 109 4.69 2.07 18.40
N PHE A 110 4.48 0.90 19.00
CA PHE A 110 4.25 0.76 20.43
C PHE A 110 5.35 -0.08 21.03
N THR A 111 6.25 0.53 21.79
CA THR A 111 7.20 -0.22 22.62
C THR A 111 6.61 -0.59 23.97
N ALA A 112 5.63 0.19 24.45
CA ALA A 112 4.95 -0.01 25.72
C ALA A 112 4.02 -1.24 25.72
N THR A 113 3.97 -1.93 26.86
CA THR A 113 2.95 -2.94 27.17
C THR A 113 2.69 -2.99 28.68
N HIS A 114 1.78 -3.87 29.11
CA HIS A 114 1.39 -3.99 30.50
C HIS A 114 1.41 -5.43 30.98
N PRO A 115 1.62 -5.67 32.29
CA PRO A 115 1.38 -6.97 32.88
C PRO A 115 -0.04 -7.44 32.58
N LEU A 116 -0.21 -8.72 32.22
CA LEU A 116 -1.55 -9.26 31.95
C LEU A 116 -2.38 -9.39 33.22
N HIS A 117 -1.73 -9.68 34.36
CA HIS A 117 -2.41 -9.84 35.63
C HIS A 117 -2.97 -8.49 36.14
N PRO A 118 -4.28 -8.36 36.39
CA PRO A 118 -4.93 -7.07 36.63
C PRO A 118 -4.38 -6.35 37.87
N VAL A 119 -4.10 -7.08 38.96
CA VAL A 119 -3.52 -6.47 40.17
C VAL A 119 -2.16 -5.82 39.89
N LYS A 120 -1.33 -6.47 39.06
CA LYS A 120 0.00 -5.97 38.70
C LYS A 120 -0.08 -4.84 37.68
N ARG A 121 -1.05 -4.89 36.75
CA ARG A 121 -1.33 -3.81 35.80
C ARG A 121 -1.83 -2.54 36.49
N ASN A 122 -2.62 -2.70 37.56
CA ASN A 122 -3.19 -1.58 38.31
C ASN A 122 -2.23 -0.98 39.34
N SER A 123 -1.03 -1.53 39.53
CA SER A 123 -0.07 -1.05 40.52
C SER A 123 0.79 0.13 40.04
N GLY A 124 0.57 0.61 38.81
CA GLY A 124 1.44 1.60 38.16
C GLY A 124 2.73 1.00 37.58
N LEU A 125 2.84 -0.34 37.53
CA LEU A 125 3.98 -1.02 36.91
C LEU A 125 3.72 -1.26 35.42
N GLU A 126 4.71 -0.91 34.62
CA GLU A 126 4.71 -1.03 33.16
C GLU A 126 5.95 -1.81 32.71
N LEU A 127 5.95 -2.26 31.45
CA LEU A 127 7.11 -2.82 30.78
C LEU A 127 7.07 -2.46 29.30
N GLY A 128 8.15 -2.72 28.59
CA GLY A 128 8.19 -2.52 27.15
C GLY A 128 9.22 -3.41 26.48
N ALA A 129 9.27 -3.34 25.16
CA ALA A 129 10.32 -3.97 24.38
C ALA A 129 10.66 -3.11 23.16
N PRO A 130 11.95 -2.98 22.82
CA PRO A 130 12.40 -2.09 21.75
C PRO A 130 11.89 -2.54 20.38
N ILE A 131 11.68 -1.58 19.48
CA ILE A 131 11.35 -1.82 18.08
C ILE A 131 12.54 -1.42 17.21
N VAL A 132 12.85 -2.25 16.21
CA VAL A 132 13.89 -1.94 15.22
C VAL A 132 13.32 -2.10 13.82
N ILE A 133 13.53 -1.09 12.99
CA ILE A 133 13.13 -1.03 11.59
C ILE A 133 14.40 -0.85 10.75
N GLY A 134 14.68 -1.80 9.86
CA GLY A 134 15.84 -1.75 8.95
C GLY A 134 15.73 -0.66 7.89
N ASP A 135 16.73 -0.60 7.02
CA ASP A 135 16.82 0.41 5.96
C ASP A 135 15.72 0.24 4.91
N ASN A 136 15.34 1.33 4.24
CA ASN A 136 14.40 1.38 3.11
C ASN A 136 13.01 0.78 3.43
N ALA A 137 12.61 0.76 4.71
CA ALA A 137 11.31 0.25 5.09
C ALA A 137 10.20 1.23 4.72
N TRP A 138 9.08 0.71 4.21
CA TRP A 138 7.87 1.49 3.97
C TRP A 138 6.71 0.96 4.81
N ILE A 139 6.23 1.76 5.75
CA ILE A 139 5.15 1.40 6.67
C ILE A 139 3.86 2.08 6.21
N GLY A 140 2.92 1.27 5.71
CA GLY A 140 1.65 1.70 5.15
C GLY A 140 0.70 2.29 6.18
N GLY A 141 -0.27 3.07 5.69
CA GLY A 141 -1.10 3.92 6.53
C GLY A 141 -1.90 3.13 7.58
N ALA A 142 -2.03 3.69 8.77
CA ALA A 142 -2.71 3.05 9.91
C ALA A 142 -2.12 1.70 10.37
N ALA A 143 -0.96 1.26 9.86
CA ALA A 143 -0.30 0.06 10.35
C ALA A 143 0.20 0.25 11.79
N THR A 144 0.22 -0.84 12.55
CA THR A 144 0.62 -0.88 13.96
C THR A 144 1.74 -1.91 14.16
N ILE A 145 2.85 -1.48 14.75
CA ILE A 145 4.00 -2.33 15.10
C ILE A 145 4.03 -2.50 16.63
N LEU A 146 3.99 -3.76 17.09
CA LEU A 146 3.92 -4.10 18.51
C LEU A 146 5.30 -4.22 19.18
N PRO A 147 5.34 -4.25 20.53
CA PRO A 147 6.59 -4.30 21.28
C PRO A 147 7.50 -5.47 20.89
N GLY A 148 8.80 -5.21 20.79
CA GLY A 148 9.82 -6.24 20.53
C GLY A 148 9.97 -6.64 19.06
N VAL A 149 9.20 -6.03 18.15
CA VAL A 149 9.29 -6.33 16.72
C VAL A 149 10.58 -5.79 16.11
N ARG A 150 11.24 -6.62 15.32
CA ARG A 150 12.36 -6.25 14.44
C ARG A 150 11.98 -6.52 12.99
N LEU A 151 11.98 -5.49 12.16
CA LEU A 151 11.81 -5.60 10.71
C LEU A 151 13.17 -5.45 10.05
N GLY A 152 13.47 -6.35 9.12
CA GLY A 152 14.65 -6.30 8.28
C GLY A 152 14.65 -5.12 7.30
N ASN A 153 15.63 -5.11 6.41
CA ASN A 153 15.75 -4.11 5.34
C ASN A 153 14.70 -4.33 4.25
N ASN A 154 14.31 -3.24 3.58
CA ASN A 154 13.40 -3.23 2.43
C ASN A 154 12.00 -3.80 2.75
N VAL A 155 11.63 -3.87 4.04
CA VAL A 155 10.33 -4.40 4.44
C VAL A 155 9.22 -3.41 4.11
N VAL A 156 8.18 -3.90 3.44
CA VAL A 156 6.94 -3.15 3.20
C VAL A 156 5.85 -3.67 4.11
N VAL A 157 5.18 -2.79 4.84
CA VAL A 157 4.01 -3.14 5.66
C VAL A 157 2.77 -2.55 5.02
N GLY A 158 1.82 -3.39 4.61
CA GLY A 158 0.54 -2.96 4.04
C GLY A 158 -0.29 -2.16 5.04
N ALA A 159 -1.11 -1.26 4.53
CA ALA A 159 -1.99 -0.41 5.33
C ALA A 159 -2.89 -1.22 6.28
N GLY A 160 -3.14 -0.68 7.47
CA GLY A 160 -4.00 -1.29 8.50
C GLY A 160 -3.45 -2.58 9.13
N SER A 161 -2.23 -2.99 8.80
CA SER A 161 -1.65 -4.23 9.34
C SER A 161 -1.28 -4.12 10.81
N VAL A 162 -1.35 -5.24 11.54
CA VAL A 162 -0.87 -5.34 12.93
C VAL A 162 0.29 -6.33 12.99
N VAL A 163 1.50 -5.80 13.10
CA VAL A 163 2.75 -6.58 13.11
C VAL A 163 3.05 -7.00 14.54
N THR A 164 2.94 -8.31 14.78
CA THR A 164 3.02 -8.93 16.12
C THR A 164 4.30 -9.74 16.36
N LYS A 165 5.14 -9.89 15.33
CA LYS A 165 6.41 -10.61 15.38
C LYS A 165 7.41 -10.01 14.39
N SER A 166 8.67 -10.34 14.55
CA SER A 166 9.76 -9.91 13.67
C SER A 166 9.71 -10.61 12.30
N PHE A 167 10.23 -9.94 11.27
CA PHE A 167 10.28 -10.43 9.89
C PHE A 167 11.64 -10.10 9.25
N PRO A 168 12.13 -10.97 8.36
CA PRO A 168 13.42 -10.78 7.69
C PRO A 168 13.35 -9.67 6.63
N ASP A 169 14.48 -9.42 5.97
CA ASP A 169 14.60 -8.49 4.85
C ASP A 169 13.71 -8.89 3.66
N ASN A 170 13.42 -7.92 2.78
CA ASN A 170 12.84 -8.14 1.44
C ASN A 170 11.45 -8.82 1.45
N VAL A 171 10.59 -8.47 2.40
CA VAL A 171 9.22 -9.00 2.47
C VAL A 171 8.17 -7.91 2.50
N VAL A 172 7.03 -8.21 1.90
CA VAL A 172 5.79 -7.45 2.02
C VAL A 172 4.89 -8.15 3.02
N LEU A 173 4.47 -7.42 4.04
CA LEU A 173 3.61 -7.87 5.13
C LEU A 173 2.21 -7.30 4.96
N ALA A 174 1.17 -8.07 5.22
CA ALA A 174 -0.18 -7.55 5.35
C ALA A 174 -1.04 -8.33 6.35
N GLY A 175 -2.06 -7.67 6.91
CA GLY A 175 -3.12 -8.28 7.71
C GLY A 175 -3.01 -8.04 9.22
N ASN A 176 -4.00 -8.56 9.95
CA ASN A 176 -4.06 -8.50 11.41
C ASN A 176 -4.41 -9.89 11.96
N PRO A 177 -3.44 -10.63 12.52
CA PRO A 177 -2.01 -10.29 12.61
C PRO A 177 -1.29 -10.41 11.24
N ALA A 178 -0.29 -9.57 11.00
CA ALA A 178 0.40 -9.47 9.72
C ALA A 178 1.14 -10.78 9.35
N ARG A 179 1.16 -11.10 8.05
CA ARG A 179 1.86 -12.24 7.45
C ARG A 179 2.61 -11.78 6.20
N VAL A 180 3.65 -12.53 5.83
CA VAL A 180 4.31 -12.33 4.53
C VAL A 180 3.30 -12.68 3.44
N ILE A 181 3.05 -11.74 2.55
CA ILE A 181 2.19 -11.93 1.37
C ILE A 181 2.97 -11.95 0.06
N LYS A 182 4.20 -11.40 0.07
CA LYS A 182 5.09 -11.35 -1.08
C LYS A 182 6.54 -11.21 -0.60
N THR A 183 7.49 -11.77 -1.34
CA THR A 183 8.92 -11.45 -1.25
C THR A 183 9.28 -10.45 -2.35
N ILE A 184 10.18 -9.53 -2.04
CA ILE A 184 10.68 -8.53 -2.98
C ILE A 184 11.92 -9.12 -3.64
N ASP A 185 11.90 -9.25 -4.96
CA ASP A 185 13.08 -9.59 -5.73
C ASP A 185 13.83 -8.28 -6.05
N LEU A 186 15.06 -8.17 -5.55
CA LEU A 186 15.90 -6.98 -5.76
C LEU A 186 16.61 -7.00 -7.12
N GLU A 187 16.58 -8.12 -7.86
CA GLU A 187 17.17 -8.24 -9.18
C GLU A 187 16.20 -7.83 -10.30
N GLU A 188 14.89 -7.75 -10.02
CA GLU A 188 13.85 -7.39 -10.99
C GLU A 188 14.00 -5.97 -11.55
N GLU A 189 14.52 -4.99 -10.81
CA GLU A 189 14.69 -3.62 -11.30
C GLU A 189 15.84 -3.45 -12.31
N ASN A 190 16.73 -4.44 -12.44
CA ASN A 190 17.77 -4.47 -13.49
C ASN A 190 17.38 -5.34 -14.70
N ASN A 191 16.21 -5.98 -14.70
CA ASN A 191 15.67 -6.60 -15.90
C ASN A 191 15.01 -5.51 -16.76
N GLN A 192 15.66 -5.25 -17.90
CA GLN A 192 15.14 -4.48 -19.04
C GLN A 192 13.61 -4.53 -19.08
N GLN A 193 12.96 -3.37 -18.98
CA GLN A 193 11.55 -3.20 -19.34
C GLN A 193 11.27 -4.07 -20.57
N ASP A 194 10.33 -5.01 -20.47
CA ASP A 194 9.81 -5.73 -21.64
C ASP A 194 9.60 -4.66 -22.73
N PRO A 195 10.37 -4.69 -23.84
CA PRO A 195 10.34 -3.60 -24.83
C PRO A 195 8.95 -3.40 -25.41
N LEU A 196 8.05 -4.36 -25.20
CA LEU A 196 6.68 -4.38 -25.66
C LEU A 196 5.65 -4.12 -24.55
N ALA A 197 6.04 -3.88 -23.29
CA ALA A 197 5.09 -3.71 -22.18
C ALA A 197 4.10 -2.57 -22.43
N VAL A 198 4.58 -1.45 -22.97
CA VAL A 198 3.73 -0.29 -23.29
C VAL A 198 2.74 -0.63 -24.42
N GLN A 199 3.22 -1.31 -25.46
CA GLN A 199 2.41 -1.73 -26.60
C GLN A 199 1.39 -2.80 -26.20
N ARG A 200 1.76 -3.72 -25.30
CA ARG A 200 0.87 -4.75 -24.74
C ARG A 200 -0.24 -4.12 -23.91
N ALA A 201 0.11 -3.19 -23.01
CA ALA A 201 -0.90 -2.45 -22.24
C ALA A 201 -1.85 -1.63 -23.13
N ALA A 202 -1.35 -1.07 -24.24
CA ALA A 202 -2.19 -0.38 -25.22
C ALA A 202 -3.11 -1.35 -25.98
N ILE A 203 -2.64 -2.54 -26.33
CA ILE A 203 -3.48 -3.60 -26.92
C ILE A 203 -4.55 -4.05 -25.94
N ASP A 204 -4.21 -4.27 -24.66
CA ASP A 204 -5.16 -4.69 -23.63
C ASP A 204 -6.32 -3.68 -23.46
N ASP A 205 -6.04 -2.38 -23.52
CA ASP A 205 -7.07 -1.34 -23.47
C ASP A 205 -7.97 -1.34 -24.72
N ILE A 206 -7.38 -1.52 -25.91
CA ILE A 206 -8.14 -1.62 -27.17
C ILE A 206 -9.04 -2.86 -27.16
N ASP A 207 -8.53 -4.01 -26.71
CA ASP A 207 -9.28 -5.26 -26.65
C ASP A 207 -10.45 -5.18 -25.65
N TRP A 208 -10.25 -4.45 -24.54
CA TRP A 208 -11.31 -4.13 -23.61
C TRP A 208 -12.42 -3.30 -24.29
N GLN A 209 -12.06 -2.26 -25.05
CA GLN A 209 -13.04 -1.45 -25.79
C GLN A 209 -13.77 -2.26 -26.89
N LEU A 210 -13.04 -3.10 -27.63
CA LEU A 210 -13.61 -3.98 -28.65
C LEU A 210 -14.63 -4.95 -28.06
N THR A 211 -14.35 -5.51 -26.89
CA THR A 211 -15.27 -6.43 -26.19
C THR A 211 -16.64 -5.78 -25.97
N HIS A 212 -16.66 -4.56 -25.43
CA HIS A 212 -17.92 -3.84 -25.17
C HIS A 212 -18.67 -3.46 -26.47
N LEU A 213 -17.94 -3.13 -27.54
CA LEU A 213 -18.54 -2.86 -28.85
C LEU A 213 -19.17 -4.12 -29.45
N LEU A 214 -18.51 -5.28 -29.29
CA LEU A 214 -19.03 -6.57 -29.75
C LEU A 214 -20.27 -6.99 -28.95
N GLU A 215 -20.31 -6.79 -27.64
CA GLU A 215 -21.51 -7.03 -26.82
C GLU A 215 -22.69 -6.17 -27.26
N LYS A 216 -22.46 -4.87 -27.52
CA LYS A 216 -23.49 -3.97 -28.04
C LYS A 216 -24.01 -4.45 -29.40
N ARG A 217 -23.11 -4.89 -30.29
CA ARG A 217 -23.47 -5.46 -31.58
C ARG A 217 -24.32 -6.73 -31.40
N MET A 218 -23.94 -7.63 -30.49
CA MET A 218 -24.69 -8.87 -30.21
C MET A 218 -26.08 -8.60 -29.65
N SER A 219 -26.24 -7.56 -28.83
CA SER A 219 -27.58 -7.12 -28.36
C SER A 219 -28.48 -6.76 -29.54
N THR A 220 -27.98 -5.99 -30.51
CA THR A 220 -28.73 -5.67 -31.74
C THR A 220 -29.00 -6.90 -32.61
N VAL A 221 -28.04 -7.82 -32.72
CA VAL A 221 -28.28 -9.11 -33.42
C VAL A 221 -29.42 -9.87 -32.75
N ASN A 222 -29.48 -9.90 -31.43
CA ASN A 222 -30.56 -10.56 -30.69
C ASN A 222 -31.93 -9.89 -30.94
N GLU A 223 -31.99 -8.56 -30.98
CA GLU A 223 -33.22 -7.84 -31.37
C GLU A 223 -33.68 -8.23 -32.79
N ILE A 224 -32.75 -8.35 -33.73
CA ILE A 224 -33.04 -8.83 -35.09
C ILE A 224 -33.58 -10.26 -35.08
N VAL A 225 -33.03 -11.17 -34.26
CA VAL A 225 -33.59 -12.53 -34.09
C VAL A 225 -35.05 -12.48 -33.69
N GLN A 226 -35.38 -11.68 -32.66
CA GLN A 226 -36.76 -11.58 -32.16
C GLN A 226 -37.72 -11.05 -33.24
N LEU A 227 -37.28 -10.06 -34.03
CA LEU A 227 -38.05 -9.56 -35.17
C LEU A 227 -38.24 -10.64 -36.25
N LYS A 228 -37.17 -11.36 -36.62
CA LYS A 228 -37.24 -12.45 -37.60
C LYS A 228 -38.18 -13.57 -37.15
N LYS A 229 -38.15 -13.96 -35.87
CA LYS A 229 -39.11 -14.91 -35.25
C LYS A 229 -40.55 -14.45 -35.47
N SER A 230 -40.85 -13.19 -35.10
CA SER A 230 -42.21 -12.64 -35.17
C SER A 230 -42.75 -12.50 -36.60
N SER A 231 -41.86 -12.34 -37.59
CA SER A 231 -42.20 -11.99 -38.98
C SER A 231 -41.87 -13.09 -39.99
N GLN A 232 -41.42 -14.27 -39.56
CA GLN A 232 -41.03 -15.43 -40.40
C GLN A 232 -40.03 -15.09 -41.52
N LEU A 233 -39.06 -14.22 -41.24
CA LEU A 233 -38.04 -13.79 -42.20
C LEU A 233 -36.81 -14.72 -42.19
N PRO A 234 -36.15 -14.96 -43.33
CA PRO A 234 -34.97 -15.81 -43.41
C PRO A 234 -33.74 -15.19 -42.71
N VAL A 235 -32.82 -16.05 -42.27
CA VAL A 235 -31.58 -15.62 -41.60
C VAL A 235 -30.58 -15.01 -42.58
N LEU A 236 -30.40 -15.65 -43.73
CA LEU A 236 -29.38 -15.32 -44.75
C LEU A 236 -29.83 -14.17 -45.66
N ASP A 237 -28.95 -13.20 -45.86
CA ASP A 237 -29.05 -12.15 -46.88
C ASP A 237 -27.64 -11.86 -47.43
N GLU A 238 -27.25 -12.58 -48.49
CA GLU A 238 -25.89 -12.50 -49.07
C GLU A 238 -25.55 -11.09 -49.57
N ASN A 239 -26.53 -10.36 -50.11
CA ASN A 239 -26.35 -8.98 -50.56
C ASN A 239 -26.01 -8.02 -49.41
N ARG A 240 -26.44 -8.35 -48.18
CA ARG A 240 -26.18 -7.53 -47.00
C ARG A 240 -24.78 -7.75 -46.44
N GLU A 241 -24.25 -8.97 -46.49
CA GLU A 241 -22.89 -9.27 -46.05
C GLU A 241 -21.85 -8.56 -46.93
N GLU A 242 -22.01 -8.62 -48.26
CA GLU A 242 -21.15 -7.88 -49.20
C GLU A 242 -21.17 -6.38 -48.93
N LYS A 243 -22.36 -5.81 -48.66
CA LYS A 243 -22.51 -4.39 -48.33
C LYS A 243 -21.86 -4.01 -47.01
N VAL A 244 -21.90 -4.89 -46.00
CA VAL A 244 -21.21 -4.65 -44.72
C VAL A 244 -19.71 -4.61 -44.95
N LEU A 245 -19.14 -5.57 -45.67
CA LEU A 245 -17.71 -5.59 -45.97
C LEU A 245 -17.26 -4.36 -46.77
N GLU A 246 -18.06 -3.91 -47.74
CA GLU A 246 -17.75 -2.70 -48.50
C GLU A 246 -17.77 -1.43 -47.63
N ASN A 247 -18.73 -1.31 -46.70
CA ASN A 247 -18.76 -0.20 -45.76
C ASN A 247 -17.53 -0.22 -44.82
N ILE A 248 -17.12 -1.40 -44.36
CA ILE A 248 -15.92 -1.55 -43.53
C ILE A 248 -14.66 -1.18 -44.32
N ARG A 249 -14.55 -1.64 -45.57
CA ARG A 249 -13.45 -1.28 -46.49
C ARG A 249 -13.30 0.24 -46.61
N GLN A 250 -14.41 0.96 -46.82
CA GLN A 250 -14.41 2.42 -46.92
C GLN A 250 -14.00 3.13 -45.62
N ALA A 251 -14.15 2.48 -44.46
CA ALA A 251 -13.75 3.03 -43.17
C ALA A 251 -12.27 2.77 -42.82
N ILE A 252 -11.58 1.88 -43.52
CA ILE A 252 -10.19 1.53 -43.26
C ILE A 252 -9.27 2.60 -43.88
N SER A 253 -8.56 3.32 -43.02
CA SER A 253 -7.63 4.38 -43.44
C SER A 253 -6.26 3.85 -43.86
N ASN A 254 -5.82 2.71 -43.32
CA ASN A 254 -4.55 2.08 -43.66
C ASN A 254 -4.76 0.80 -44.46
N GLN A 255 -4.43 0.88 -45.75
CA GLN A 255 -4.58 -0.20 -46.71
C GLN A 255 -3.77 -1.46 -46.37
N ALA A 256 -2.68 -1.35 -45.61
CA ALA A 256 -1.90 -2.51 -45.17
C ALA A 256 -2.67 -3.42 -44.19
N TYR A 257 -3.73 -2.92 -43.57
CA TYR A 257 -4.55 -3.68 -42.62
C TYR A 257 -5.86 -4.18 -43.22
N GLU A 258 -6.16 -3.84 -44.48
CA GLU A 258 -7.47 -4.07 -45.09
C GLU A 258 -7.87 -5.55 -45.05
N GLU A 259 -7.00 -6.43 -45.58
CA GLU A 259 -7.28 -7.87 -45.66
C GLU A 259 -7.55 -8.48 -44.28
N THR A 260 -6.70 -8.16 -43.30
CA THR A 260 -6.82 -8.65 -41.92
C THR A 260 -8.10 -8.18 -41.25
N ILE A 261 -8.45 -6.89 -41.39
CA ILE A 261 -9.67 -6.33 -40.79
C ILE A 261 -10.91 -6.93 -41.45
N LEU A 262 -10.96 -7.04 -42.78
CA LEU A 262 -12.09 -7.64 -43.48
C LEU A 262 -12.30 -9.11 -43.09
N ALA A 263 -11.22 -9.89 -42.94
CA ALA A 263 -11.29 -11.27 -42.46
C ALA A 263 -11.88 -11.37 -41.04
N MET A 264 -11.50 -10.45 -40.13
CA MET A 264 -12.07 -10.40 -38.78
C MET A 264 -13.57 -10.08 -38.82
N PHE A 265 -14.01 -9.11 -39.63
CA PHE A 265 -15.42 -8.77 -39.75
C PHE A 265 -16.23 -9.90 -40.38
N GLN A 266 -15.69 -10.62 -41.38
CA GLN A 266 -16.32 -11.82 -41.91
C GLN A 266 -16.51 -12.88 -40.82
N SER A 267 -15.50 -13.11 -39.98
CA SER A 267 -15.60 -14.03 -38.85
C SER A 267 -16.70 -13.60 -37.86
N ILE A 268 -16.75 -12.31 -37.49
CA ILE A 268 -17.80 -11.77 -36.62
C ILE A 268 -19.20 -11.99 -37.22
N MET A 269 -19.37 -11.76 -38.52
CA MET A 269 -20.64 -11.99 -39.22
C MET A 269 -21.03 -13.47 -39.19
N ASN A 270 -20.09 -14.37 -39.48
CA ASN A 270 -20.33 -15.83 -39.44
C ASN A 270 -20.80 -16.27 -38.04
N HIS A 271 -20.12 -15.84 -36.97
CA HIS A 271 -20.53 -16.18 -35.59
C HIS A 271 -21.92 -15.61 -35.24
N SER A 272 -22.25 -14.43 -35.76
CA SER A 272 -23.58 -13.83 -35.56
C SER A 272 -24.68 -14.60 -36.27
N LYS A 273 -24.37 -15.14 -37.45
CA LYS A 273 -25.29 -15.97 -38.23
C LYS A 273 -25.55 -17.28 -37.49
N THR A 274 -24.50 -17.96 -37.05
CA THR A 274 -24.61 -19.19 -36.24
C THR A 274 -25.41 -18.95 -34.95
N TYR A 275 -25.19 -17.83 -34.26
CA TYR A 275 -26.00 -17.46 -33.09
C TYR A 275 -27.49 -17.29 -33.44
N GLN A 276 -27.80 -16.58 -34.53
CA GLN A 276 -29.18 -16.39 -34.99
C GLN A 276 -29.86 -17.73 -35.33
N GLU A 277 -29.15 -18.61 -36.04
CA GLU A 277 -29.64 -19.95 -36.42
C GLU A 277 -30.00 -20.77 -35.17
N ASN A 278 -29.07 -20.87 -34.22
CA ASN A 278 -29.30 -21.59 -32.96
C ASN A 278 -30.51 -21.03 -32.18
N GLN A 279 -30.63 -19.70 -32.13
CA GLN A 279 -31.74 -19.08 -31.41
C GLN A 279 -33.07 -19.21 -32.12
N LEU A 280 -33.12 -19.42 -33.44
CA LEU A 280 -34.35 -19.63 -34.20
C LEU A 280 -34.87 -21.07 -34.13
N GLU A 281 -34.00 -22.02 -33.81
CA GLU A 281 -34.34 -23.43 -33.58
C GLU A 281 -34.93 -23.68 -32.16
N GLU A 282 -34.70 -22.78 -31.20
CA GLU A 282 -35.32 -22.73 -29.85
C GLU A 282 -36.71 -22.07 -29.84
#